data_AF-A0A7L3SIH4-F1
#
_entry.id   AF-A0A7L3SIH4-F1
#
_cell.length_a   1.000
_cell.length_b   1.000
_cell.length_c   1.000
_cell.angle_alpha   90.00
_cell.angle_beta   90.00
_cell.angle_gamma   90.00
#
_symmetry.space_group_name_H-M   'P 1'
#
loop_
_entity.id
_entity.type
_entity.pdbx_description
1 polymer ?
#
loop_
_entity_poly.entity_id
_entity_poly.type
_entity_poly.pdbx_seq_one_letter_code
_entity_poly.pdbx_strand_id
1 'polypeptide(L)'
;VFRTFDKDNDSCISVVEWVEGLSVFLRGTLEERIKYCFEVYDLNGDGYISREEMFQMLKNSLLKQPSEEDPDEGIKDLVDIALKKMDYDHDGKLSFMDFEKAVKDENLLLEAFGPCLPDLK
;
A
#
# COMPACT_ATOMS: atom_id res chain seq x y z
N VAL A 1 2.56 6.95 -4.07
CA VAL A 1 2.58 8.37 -3.62
C VAL A 1 2.39 9.33 -4.79
N PHE A 2 3.38 9.56 -5.68
CA PHE A 2 3.22 10.52 -6.79
C PHE A 2 2.00 10.20 -7.68
N ARG A 3 1.90 8.95 -8.18
CA ARG A 3 0.75 8.47 -8.97
C ARG A 3 -0.60 8.55 -8.26
N THR A 4 -0.59 8.63 -6.93
CA THR A 4 -1.83 8.75 -6.14
C THR A 4 -2.27 10.22 -6.04
N PHE A 5 -1.33 11.16 -6.18
CA PHE A 5 -1.59 12.60 -6.25
C PHE A 5 -1.96 13.02 -7.68
N ASP A 6 -1.29 12.48 -8.70
CA ASP A 6 -1.61 12.67 -10.13
C ASP A 6 -2.88 11.87 -10.50
N LYS A 7 -4.05 12.52 -10.44
CA LYS A 7 -5.37 11.90 -10.64
C LYS A 7 -5.76 11.85 -12.11
N ASP A 8 -5.29 12.80 -12.92
CA ASP A 8 -5.56 12.83 -14.36
C ASP A 8 -4.51 12.09 -15.22
N ASN A 9 -3.45 11.59 -14.59
CA ASN A 9 -2.32 10.87 -15.22
C ASN A 9 -1.57 11.72 -16.26
N ASP A 10 -1.53 13.04 -16.08
CA ASP A 10 -0.78 13.95 -16.96
C ASP A 10 0.73 13.98 -16.65
N SER A 11 1.18 13.17 -15.68
CA SER A 11 2.56 13.10 -15.17
C SER A 11 3.03 14.39 -14.47
N CYS A 12 2.11 15.30 -14.17
CA CYS A 12 2.30 16.48 -13.37
C CYS A 12 1.40 16.41 -12.13
N ILE A 13 1.59 17.35 -11.19
CA ILE A 13 0.65 17.52 -10.07
C ILE A 13 0.16 18.95 -10.13
N SER A 14 -1.12 19.11 -10.48
CA SER A 14 -1.80 20.40 -10.44
C SER A 14 -1.94 20.92 -9.00
N VAL A 15 -2.22 22.22 -8.86
CA VAL A 15 -2.46 22.81 -7.53
C VAL A 15 -3.64 22.15 -6.82
N VAL A 16 -4.66 21.71 -7.57
CA VAL A 16 -5.84 21.05 -7.01
C VAL A 16 -5.44 19.68 -6.46
N GLU A 17 -4.78 18.86 -7.27
CA GLU A 17 -4.28 17.54 -6.88
C GLU A 17 -3.31 17.59 -5.70
N TRP A 18 -2.46 18.61 -5.67
CA TRP A 18 -1.55 18.86 -4.56
C TRP A 18 -2.31 19.12 -3.25
N VAL A 19 -3.31 20.01 -3.28
CA VAL A 19 -4.10 20.37 -2.09
C VAL A 19 -4.95 19.19 -1.61
N GLU A 20 -5.60 18.49 -2.53
CA GLU A 20 -6.40 17.30 -2.22
C GLU A 20 -5.54 16.18 -1.64
N GLY A 21 -4.41 15.90 -2.29
CA GLY A 21 -3.44 14.91 -1.82
C GLY A 21 -2.92 15.24 -0.42
N LEU A 22 -2.53 16.49 -0.15
CA LEU A 22 -2.07 16.92 1.18
C LEU A 22 -3.17 16.87 2.24
N SER A 23 -4.43 17.14 1.88
CA SER A 23 -5.55 17.05 2.82
C SER A 23 -5.66 15.64 3.40
N VAL A 24 -5.63 14.62 2.53
CA VAL A 24 -5.65 13.22 2.94
C VAL A 24 -4.35 12.83 3.65
N PHE A 25 -3.20 13.19 3.07
CA PHE A 25 -1.88 12.80 3.54
C PHE A 25 -1.55 13.34 4.95
N LEU A 26 -1.99 14.55 5.28
CA LEU A 26 -1.69 15.19 6.58
C LEU A 26 -2.84 15.09 7.58
N ARG A 27 -4.10 15.12 7.11
CA ARG A 27 -5.29 15.28 7.97
C ARG A 27 -6.43 14.33 7.63
N GLY A 28 -6.20 13.36 6.75
CA GLY A 28 -7.23 12.40 6.35
C GLY A 28 -7.72 11.57 7.54
N THR A 29 -9.01 11.26 7.51
CA THR A 29 -9.66 10.24 8.33
C THR A 29 -9.05 8.86 8.10
N LEU A 30 -9.37 7.90 8.96
CA LEU A 30 -8.89 6.53 8.77
C LEU A 30 -9.38 5.97 7.43
N GLU A 31 -10.63 6.22 7.06
CA GLU A 31 -11.22 5.78 5.80
C GLU A 31 -10.49 6.36 4.58
N GLU A 32 -10.18 7.66 4.62
CA GLU A 32 -9.41 8.31 3.53
C GLU A 32 -7.99 7.76 3.44
N ARG A 33 -7.35 7.47 4.58
CA ARG A 33 -6.01 6.88 4.62
C ARG A 33 -5.99 5.43 4.12
N ILE A 34 -6.99 4.63 4.48
CA ILE A 34 -7.16 3.26 3.97
C ILE A 34 -7.26 3.29 2.45
N LYS A 35 -8.14 4.14 1.92
CA LYS A 35 -8.30 4.31 0.47
C LYS A 35 -7.00 4.77 -0.19
N TYR A 36 -6.34 5.76 0.39
CA TYR A 36 -5.07 6.27 -0.13
C TYR A 36 -3.98 5.19 -0.18
N CYS A 37 -3.74 4.47 0.92
CA CYS A 37 -2.69 3.45 0.93
C CYS A 37 -3.03 2.26 0.02
N PHE A 38 -4.31 1.89 -0.12
CA PHE A 38 -4.73 0.92 -1.13
C PHE A 38 -4.35 1.38 -2.55
N GLU A 39 -4.70 2.61 -2.93
CA GLU A 39 -4.33 3.20 -4.23
C GLU A 39 -2.81 3.36 -4.42
N VAL A 40 -2.02 3.38 -3.34
CA VAL A 40 -0.55 3.37 -3.43
C VAL A 40 -0.01 1.96 -3.70
N TYR A 41 -0.67 0.93 -3.17
CA TYR A 41 -0.24 -0.46 -3.27
C TYR A 41 -0.72 -1.16 -4.54
N ASP A 42 -1.89 -0.79 -5.06
CA ASP A 42 -2.39 -1.21 -6.38
C ASP A 42 -1.59 -0.48 -7.48
N LEU A 43 -0.50 -1.10 -7.94
CA LEU A 43 0.47 -0.47 -8.85
C LEU A 43 -0.04 -0.43 -10.28
N ASN A 44 -0.88 -1.39 -10.67
CA ASN A 44 -1.42 -1.52 -12.02
C ASN A 44 -2.83 -0.90 -12.16
N GLY A 45 -3.51 -0.57 -11.06
CA GLY A 45 -4.82 0.05 -11.02
C GLY A 45 -5.97 -0.92 -11.34
N ASP A 46 -5.78 -2.22 -11.15
CA ASP A 46 -6.79 -3.24 -11.48
C ASP A 46 -7.84 -3.45 -10.37
N GLY A 47 -7.69 -2.73 -9.25
CA GLY A 47 -8.57 -2.78 -8.09
C GLY A 47 -8.22 -3.89 -7.10
N TYR A 48 -7.07 -4.54 -7.26
CA TYR A 48 -6.55 -5.55 -6.35
C TYR A 48 -5.07 -5.32 -6.06
N ILE A 49 -4.63 -5.72 -4.86
CA ILE A 49 -3.20 -5.83 -4.56
C ILE A 49 -2.81 -7.28 -4.81
N SER A 50 -2.07 -7.52 -5.88
CA SER A 50 -1.57 -8.85 -6.26
C SER A 50 -0.36 -9.27 -5.43
N ARG A 51 -0.06 -10.58 -5.42
CA ARG A 51 1.15 -11.11 -4.76
C ARG A 51 2.43 -10.45 -5.25
N GLU A 52 2.51 -10.17 -6.55
CA GLU A 52 3.68 -9.54 -7.16
C GLU A 52 3.86 -8.11 -6.66
N GLU A 53 2.76 -7.36 -6.53
CA GLU A 53 2.80 -6.00 -6.00
C GLU A 53 3.19 -5.97 -4.53
N MET A 54 2.65 -6.89 -3.70
CA MET A 54 3.10 -7.03 -2.31
C MET A 54 4.58 -7.34 -2.23
N PHE A 55 5.05 -8.30 -3.03
CA PHE A 55 6.47 -8.68 -3.07
C PHE A 55 7.35 -7.49 -3.45
N GLN A 56 7.00 -6.78 -4.52
CA GLN A 56 7.74 -5.62 -4.99
C GLN A 56 7.79 -4.50 -3.93
N MET A 57 6.67 -4.23 -3.26
CA MET A 57 6.59 -3.18 -2.23
C MET A 57 7.40 -3.54 -0.99
N LEU A 58 7.27 -4.78 -0.48
CA LEU A 58 8.04 -5.29 0.65
C LEU A 58 9.54 -5.31 0.34
N LYS A 59 9.92 -5.75 -0.87
CA LYS A 59 11.32 -5.74 -1.33
C LYS A 59 11.90 -4.33 -1.29
N ASN A 60 11.18 -3.35 -1.83
CA ASN A 60 11.63 -1.95 -1.85
C ASN A 60 11.65 -1.30 -0.47
N SER A 61 10.76 -1.73 0.43
CA SER A 61 10.67 -1.21 1.80
C SER A 61 11.80 -1.73 2.70
N LEU A 62 12.09 -3.03 2.61
CA LEU A 62 13.03 -3.74 3.49
C LEU A 62 14.48 -3.70 2.97
N LEU A 63 14.69 -3.72 1.66
CA LEU A 63 16.03 -3.77 1.06
C LEU A 63 16.48 -2.39 0.60
N LYS A 64 16.89 -1.56 1.58
CA LYS A 64 17.64 -0.32 1.29
C LYS A 64 19.15 -0.56 1.11
N GLN A 65 19.66 -1.73 1.47
CA GLN A 65 21.06 -2.12 1.29
C GLN A 65 21.15 -3.57 0.80
N PRO A 66 22.13 -3.92 -0.07
CA PRO A 66 22.33 -5.29 -0.51
C PRO A 66 22.78 -6.16 0.68
N SER A 67 21.96 -7.15 1.07
CA SER A 67 22.33 -8.22 2.00
C SER A 67 22.98 -9.37 1.24
N GLU A 68 23.88 -10.12 1.91
CA GLU A 68 24.56 -11.31 1.35
C GLU A 68 23.67 -12.56 1.33
N GLU A 69 22.56 -12.56 2.07
CA GLU A 69 21.54 -13.62 2.07
C GLU A 69 20.47 -13.30 1.03
N ASP A 70 19.95 -14.35 0.35
CA ASP A 70 18.85 -14.25 -0.62
C ASP A 70 17.59 -13.75 0.10
N PRO A 71 17.27 -12.45 0.03
CA PRO A 71 16.20 -11.86 0.82
C PRO A 71 14.82 -12.23 0.27
N ASP A 72 14.76 -12.89 -0.88
CA ASP A 72 13.53 -13.15 -1.61
C ASP A 72 12.70 -14.26 -0.94
N GLU A 73 13.30 -15.21 -0.20
CA GLU A 73 12.53 -16.20 0.58
C GLU A 73 11.78 -15.55 1.75
N GLY A 74 12.46 -14.69 2.53
CA GLY A 74 11.82 -13.99 3.65
C GLY A 74 10.69 -13.07 3.21
N ILE A 75 10.83 -12.42 2.04
CA ILE A 75 9.75 -11.58 1.50
C ILE A 75 8.56 -12.44 1.05
N LYS A 76 8.78 -13.61 0.44
CA LYS A 76 7.68 -14.53 0.07
C LYS A 76 6.90 -14.99 1.29
N ASP A 77 7.59 -15.31 2.38
CA ASP A 77 6.94 -15.67 3.65
C ASP A 77 6.06 -14.52 4.18
N LEU A 78 6.54 -13.27 4.09
CA LEU A 78 5.74 -12.10 4.47
C LEU A 78 4.50 -11.91 3.58
N VAL A 79 4.62 -12.15 2.27
CA VAL A 79 3.47 -12.12 1.35
C VAL A 79 2.43 -13.18 1.74
N ASP A 80 2.87 -14.42 2.02
CA ASP A 80 1.95 -15.49 2.42
C ASP A 80 1.30 -15.21 3.78
N ILE A 81 2.04 -14.60 4.73
CA ILE A 81 1.48 -14.14 6.01
C ILE A 81 0.43 -13.05 5.79
N ALA A 82 0.70 -12.07 4.92
CA ALA A 82 -0.22 -10.99 4.61
C ALA A 82 -1.52 -11.52 4.00
N LEU A 83 -1.44 -12.41 3.01
CA LEU A 83 -2.63 -13.05 2.42
C LEU A 83 -3.39 -13.84 3.48
N LYS A 84 -2.72 -14.69 4.25
CA LYS A 84 -3.40 -15.47 5.30
C LYS A 84 -4.16 -14.60 6.31
N LYS A 85 -3.70 -13.37 6.53
CA LYS A 85 -4.27 -12.43 7.50
C LYS A 85 -5.35 -11.53 6.90
N MET A 86 -5.20 -11.13 5.63
CA MET A 86 -5.98 -10.07 5.01
C MET A 86 -6.91 -10.57 3.89
N ASP A 87 -6.58 -11.66 3.21
CA ASP A 87 -7.36 -12.25 2.11
C ASP A 87 -8.53 -13.08 2.68
N TYR A 88 -9.73 -12.49 2.75
CA TYR A 88 -10.90 -13.13 3.37
C TYR A 88 -11.66 -14.04 2.39
N ASP A 89 -11.58 -13.79 1.09
CA ASP A 89 -12.26 -14.60 0.08
C ASP A 89 -11.38 -15.71 -0.53
N HIS A 90 -10.08 -15.68 -0.20
CA HIS A 90 -9.06 -16.66 -0.56
C HIS A 90 -8.80 -16.76 -2.06
N ASP A 91 -8.93 -15.64 -2.78
CA ASP A 91 -8.63 -15.56 -4.21
C ASP A 91 -7.14 -15.35 -4.52
N GLY A 92 -6.32 -15.14 -3.48
CA GLY A 92 -4.86 -15.00 -3.57
C GLY A 92 -4.38 -13.59 -3.88
N LYS A 93 -5.26 -12.59 -3.83
CA LYS A 93 -5.00 -11.16 -3.94
C LYS A 93 -5.84 -10.42 -2.89
N LEU A 94 -5.65 -9.11 -2.74
CA LEU A 94 -6.46 -8.32 -1.80
C LEU A 94 -7.35 -7.35 -2.56
N SER A 95 -8.66 -7.52 -2.42
CA SER A 95 -9.60 -6.49 -2.84
C SER A 95 -9.57 -5.29 -1.88
N PHE A 96 -10.18 -4.17 -2.29
CA PHE A 96 -10.37 -3.04 -1.38
C PHE A 96 -11.15 -3.43 -0.11
N MET A 97 -12.13 -4.32 -0.23
CA MET A 97 -12.93 -4.77 0.92
C MET A 97 -12.11 -5.59 1.91
N ASP A 98 -11.23 -6.45 1.41
CA ASP A 98 -10.30 -7.24 2.22
C ASP A 98 -9.35 -6.33 3.00
N PHE A 99 -8.73 -5.41 2.29
CA PHE A 99 -7.80 -4.45 2.88
C PHE A 99 -8.49 -3.54 3.90
N GLU A 100 -9.63 -2.94 3.55
CA GLU A 100 -10.39 -2.07 4.46
C GLU A 100 -10.79 -2.80 5.74
N LYS A 101 -11.32 -4.01 5.61
CA LYS A 101 -11.75 -4.80 6.76
C LYS A 101 -10.56 -5.17 7.65
N ALA A 102 -9.47 -5.66 7.06
CA ALA A 102 -8.27 -6.02 7.81
C ALA A 102 -7.67 -4.83 8.56
N VAL A 103 -7.62 -3.64 7.95
CA VAL A 103 -7.09 -2.43 8.60
C VAL A 103 -8.03 -1.91 9.69
N LYS A 104 -9.36 -2.01 9.50
CA LYS A 104 -10.32 -1.64 10.56
C LYS A 104 -10.24 -2.57 11.76
N ASP A 105 -9.99 -3.86 11.54
CA ASP A 105 -9.78 -4.83 12.61
C ASP A 105 -8.41 -4.63 13.31
N GLU A 106 -7.36 -4.33 12.53
CA GLU A 106 -5.99 -4.16 13.00
C GLU A 106 -5.31 -2.98 12.30
N ASN A 107 -5.37 -1.81 12.93
CA ASN A 107 -4.88 -0.54 12.36
C ASN A 107 -3.39 -0.54 11.98
N LEU A 108 -2.58 -1.45 12.54
CA LEU A 108 -1.16 -1.63 12.19
C LEU A 108 -0.96 -2.11 10.75
N LEU A 109 -1.98 -2.71 10.14
CA LEU A 109 -1.92 -3.22 8.76
C LEU A 109 -2.06 -2.12 7.70
N LEU A 110 -2.35 -0.88 8.09
CA LEU A 110 -2.50 0.25 7.16
C LEU A 110 -1.26 0.44 6.29
N GLU A 111 -0.07 0.26 6.87
CA GLU A 111 1.22 0.41 6.19
C GLU A 111 1.96 -0.95 6.03
N ALA A 112 1.19 -2.06 5.93
CA ALA A 112 1.73 -3.42 5.96
C ALA A 112 2.83 -3.71 4.92
N PHE A 113 2.75 -3.09 3.75
CA PHE A 113 3.71 -3.31 2.65
C PHE A 113 4.79 -2.23 2.57
N GLY A 114 4.85 -1.34 3.56
CA GLY A 114 5.82 -0.25 3.66
C GLY A 114 5.16 1.11 3.83
N PRO A 115 5.94 2.12 4.25
CA PRO A 115 5.42 3.45 4.58
C PRO A 115 4.81 4.14 3.35
N CYS A 116 3.54 4.50 3.45
CA CYS A 116 2.77 5.29 2.48
C CYS A 116 2.44 6.69 3.01
N LEU A 117 2.51 6.92 4.33
CA LEU A 117 2.10 8.14 5.00
C LEU A 117 3.30 8.87 5.65
N PRO A 118 3.17 10.18 5.96
CA PRO A 118 4.24 10.91 6.60
C PRO A 118 4.34 10.53 8.08
N ASP A 119 5.57 10.41 8.58
CA ASP A 119 5.81 10.27 10.02
C ASP A 119 5.27 11.50 10.76
N LEU A 120 4.40 11.25 11.75
CA LEU A 120 3.97 12.26 12.72
C LEU A 120 5.14 12.51 13.67
N LYS A 121 5.92 13.57 13.41
CA LYS A 121 6.95 14.07 14.33
C LYS A 121 6.36 14.70 15.59
#